data_AF-A0AAU9ZPQ7-F1
#
_entry.id   AF-A0AAU9ZPQ7-F1
#
_cell.length_a   1.000
_cell.length_b   1.000
_cell.length_c   1.000
_cell.angle_alpha   90.00
_cell.angle_beta   90.00
_cell.angle_gamma   90.00
#
_symmetry.space_group_name_H-M   'P 1'
#
loop_
_entity.id
_entity.type
_entity.pdbx_description
1 polymer ?
#
loop_
_entity_poly.entity_id
_entity_poly.type
_entity_poly.pdbx_seq_one_letter_code
_entity_poly.pdbx_strand_id
1 'polypeptide(L)'
;MLQDQGEMENPMRELCIRKLCLSEVLEQLTGQTPVFSKARYNVRTFGIRRNEKIAVHCTVHGAKAEKIREKGLKVQEYELRKNNSSDTGNFGFGFQEHIDLGIKYDPSIGLYGLDFYVVLGRPGFSITDKKRRTCCIGVKHRMSKEEAMRWFQHKYDWINLPGKNFIQKANREAKRGCNSSGALVVGHCELPNEGTVN
;
A
#
# COMPACT_ATOMS: atom_id res chain seq x y z
N MET A 1 33.96 10.48 5.29
CA MET A 1 34.72 9.64 4.36
C MET A 1 34.14 8.23 4.44
N LEU A 2 33.76 7.70 3.28
CA LEU A 2 33.33 6.32 2.96
C LEU A 2 32.60 5.51 4.05
N GLN A 3 31.28 5.47 3.91
CA GLN A 3 30.41 4.51 4.61
C GLN A 3 30.74 3.08 4.16
N ASP A 4 31.04 2.23 5.14
CA ASP A 4 30.84 0.77 5.19
C ASP A 4 31.03 0.01 3.86
N GLN A 5 32.26 -0.02 3.37
CA GLN A 5 32.68 -1.06 2.43
C GLN A 5 33.03 -2.32 3.22
N GLY A 6 32.11 -3.28 3.25
CA GLY A 6 32.42 -4.68 3.59
C GLY A 6 31.82 -5.24 4.88
N GLU A 7 30.49 -5.40 4.94
CA GLU A 7 29.98 -6.66 5.51
C GLU A 7 29.89 -7.63 4.33
N MET A 8 30.76 -8.65 4.28
CA MET A 8 30.62 -9.77 3.34
C MET A 8 29.15 -10.15 3.24
N GLU A 9 28.58 -10.11 2.03
CA GLU A 9 27.14 -10.26 1.78
C GLU A 9 26.60 -11.49 2.52
N ASN A 10 25.96 -11.25 3.67
CA ASN A 10 25.36 -12.33 4.41
C ASN A 10 24.14 -12.78 3.60
N PRO A 11 24.08 -14.04 3.13
CA PRO A 11 22.98 -14.52 2.30
C PRO A 11 21.62 -14.40 3.02
N MET A 12 21.62 -14.42 4.36
CA MET A 12 20.40 -14.23 5.17
C MET A 12 19.90 -12.78 5.25
N ARG A 13 20.65 -11.81 4.71
CA ARG A 13 20.23 -10.41 4.62
C ARG A 13 19.71 -10.02 3.24
N GLU A 14 19.75 -10.93 2.26
CA GLU A 14 19.15 -10.70 0.96
C GLU A 14 17.64 -10.45 1.09
N LEU A 15 17.12 -9.45 0.36
CA LEU A 15 15.69 -9.18 0.34
C LEU A 15 14.99 -10.18 -0.56
N CYS A 16 13.92 -10.77 -0.04
CA CYS A 16 13.02 -11.61 -0.79
C CYS A 16 11.59 -11.06 -0.76
N ILE A 17 10.80 -11.47 -1.76
CA ILE A 17 9.37 -11.19 -1.77
C ILE A 17 8.72 -12.20 -0.83
N ARG A 18 8.04 -11.72 0.21
CA ARG A 18 7.35 -12.59 1.18
C ARG A 18 5.97 -12.98 0.68
N LYS A 19 5.20 -11.98 0.26
CA LYS A 19 3.84 -12.15 -0.21
C LYS A 19 3.43 -11.00 -1.11
N LEU A 20 2.54 -11.33 -2.03
CA LEU A 20 1.78 -10.37 -2.83
C LEU A 20 0.32 -10.48 -2.40
N CYS A 21 -0.28 -9.37 -1.98
CA CYS A 21 -1.70 -9.27 -1.72
C CYS A 21 -2.36 -8.56 -2.90
N LEU A 22 -3.47 -9.11 -3.38
CA LEU A 22 -4.27 -8.54 -4.47
C LEU A 22 -5.72 -8.36 -4.01
N SER A 23 -6.42 -7.35 -4.52
CA SER A 23 -7.84 -7.11 -4.25
C SER A 23 -8.73 -7.14 -5.50
N GLU A 24 -9.68 -8.07 -5.54
CA GLU A 24 -10.72 -8.28 -6.58
C GLU A 24 -10.29 -8.96 -7.91
N VAL A 25 -11.24 -9.65 -8.56
CA VAL A 25 -11.10 -10.54 -9.76
C VAL A 25 -9.88 -11.48 -9.71
N LEU A 26 -9.89 -12.45 -8.79
CA LEU A 26 -8.67 -13.17 -8.40
C LEU A 26 -8.58 -14.61 -8.88
N GLU A 27 -9.69 -15.31 -9.12
CA GLU A 27 -9.65 -16.74 -9.42
C GLU A 27 -8.95 -17.03 -10.74
N GLN A 28 -9.30 -16.30 -11.80
CA GLN A 28 -8.68 -16.47 -13.12
C GLN A 28 -7.18 -16.08 -13.12
N LEU A 29 -6.80 -15.08 -12.31
CA LEU A 29 -5.43 -14.58 -12.25
C LEU A 29 -4.51 -15.44 -11.38
N THR A 30 -5.01 -15.90 -10.23
CA THR A 30 -4.20 -16.56 -9.19
C THR A 30 -4.35 -18.09 -9.17
N GLY A 31 -5.47 -18.61 -9.69
CA GLY A 31 -5.88 -20.00 -9.56
C GLY A 31 -6.12 -20.42 -8.11
N GLN A 32 -6.46 -19.49 -7.23
CA GLN A 32 -6.77 -19.73 -5.82
C GLN A 32 -8.18 -19.22 -5.50
N THR A 33 -8.85 -19.89 -4.57
CA THR A 33 -10.15 -19.44 -4.04
C THR A 33 -9.94 -18.19 -3.18
N PRO A 34 -10.53 -17.05 -3.54
CA PRO A 34 -10.29 -15.81 -2.84
C PRO A 34 -11.09 -15.72 -1.54
N VAL A 35 -10.63 -14.84 -0.64
CA VAL A 35 -11.27 -14.63 0.66
C VAL A 35 -12.11 -13.36 0.63
N PHE A 36 -13.38 -13.49 1.00
CA PHE A 36 -14.32 -12.38 1.11
C PHE A 36 -14.18 -11.67 2.46
N SER A 37 -13.92 -10.37 2.40
CA SER A 37 -13.83 -9.47 3.55
C SER A 37 -15.21 -8.93 3.92
N LYS A 38 -15.54 -9.00 5.21
CA LYS A 38 -16.80 -8.52 5.76
C LYS A 38 -16.67 -7.11 6.34
N ALA A 39 -17.74 -6.32 6.22
CA ALA A 39 -17.88 -5.01 6.83
C ALA A 39 -17.83 -5.08 8.36
N ARG A 40 -17.01 -4.23 8.99
CA ARG A 40 -16.96 -4.13 10.46
C ARG A 40 -18.07 -3.25 11.05
N TYR A 41 -18.48 -2.20 10.34
CA TYR A 41 -19.41 -1.18 10.80
C TYR A 41 -20.50 -0.89 9.77
N ASN A 42 -21.61 -0.31 10.22
CA ASN A 42 -22.62 0.26 9.33
C ASN A 42 -22.16 1.66 8.93
N VAL A 43 -22.08 1.93 7.62
CA VAL A 43 -21.80 3.27 7.12
C VAL A 43 -22.85 3.63 6.09
N ARG A 44 -23.79 4.51 6.48
CA ARG A 44 -24.96 4.84 5.66
C ARG A 44 -24.58 5.55 4.35
N THR A 45 -23.56 6.39 4.38
CA THR A 45 -23.08 7.15 3.20
C THR A 45 -22.58 6.25 2.08
N PHE A 46 -21.93 5.12 2.42
CA PHE A 46 -21.46 4.13 1.44
C PHE A 46 -22.49 3.04 1.16
N GLY A 47 -23.67 3.08 1.81
CA GLY A 47 -24.71 2.06 1.66
C GLY A 47 -24.39 0.72 2.34
N ILE A 48 -23.33 0.64 3.15
CA ILE A 48 -22.78 -0.61 3.69
C ILE A 48 -23.42 -0.97 5.02
N ARG A 49 -23.83 -2.24 5.17
CA ARG A 49 -24.26 -2.84 6.44
C ARG A 49 -23.17 -3.71 7.04
N ARG A 50 -23.23 -3.92 8.35
CA ARG A 50 -22.28 -4.73 9.11
C ARG A 50 -22.40 -6.19 8.67
N ASN A 51 -21.25 -6.85 8.60
CA ASN A 51 -21.07 -8.23 8.13
C ASN A 51 -21.39 -8.48 6.65
N GLU A 52 -21.72 -7.45 5.87
CA GLU A 52 -21.85 -7.54 4.42
C GLU A 52 -20.49 -7.79 3.77
N LYS A 53 -20.47 -8.57 2.68
CA LYS A 53 -19.23 -8.83 1.93
C LYS A 53 -18.96 -7.64 1.02
N ILE A 54 -17.88 -6.91 1.27
CA ILE A 54 -17.55 -5.69 0.51
C ILE A 54 -16.41 -5.95 -0.46
N ALA A 55 -15.34 -6.56 0.03
CA ALA A 55 -14.08 -6.65 -0.70
C ALA A 55 -13.63 -8.11 -0.80
N VAL A 56 -12.82 -8.38 -1.82
CA VAL A 56 -12.24 -9.70 -2.06
C VAL A 56 -10.73 -9.55 -2.09
N HIS A 57 -10.00 -10.42 -1.40
CA HIS A 57 -8.54 -10.41 -1.46
C HIS A 57 -7.96 -11.81 -1.56
N CYS A 58 -6.76 -11.89 -2.13
CA CYS A 58 -5.99 -13.12 -2.28
C CYS A 58 -4.54 -12.83 -1.93
N THR A 59 -3.91 -13.77 -1.22
CA THR A 59 -2.49 -13.69 -0.87
C THR A 59 -1.74 -14.75 -1.66
N VAL A 60 -0.81 -14.32 -2.50
CA VAL A 60 0.00 -15.19 -3.34
C VAL A 60 1.44 -15.19 -2.85
N HIS A 61 2.08 -16.35 -2.90
CA HIS A 61 3.45 -16.57 -2.46
C HIS A 61 4.29 -17.26 -3.55
N GLY A 62 5.62 -17.16 -3.42
CA GLY A 62 6.59 -17.87 -4.27
C GLY A 62 6.54 -17.46 -5.75
N ALA A 63 6.84 -18.42 -6.64
CA ALA A 63 6.97 -18.18 -8.08
C ALA A 63 5.69 -17.61 -8.74
N LYS A 64 4.51 -17.92 -8.19
CA LYS A 64 3.25 -17.33 -8.68
C LYS A 64 3.21 -15.82 -8.44
N ALA A 65 3.69 -15.37 -7.27
CA ALA A 65 3.71 -13.96 -6.92
C ALA A 65 4.70 -13.18 -7.79
N GLU A 66 5.85 -13.76 -8.12
CA GLU A 66 6.84 -13.13 -9.00
C GLU A 66 6.28 -12.89 -10.39
N LYS A 67 5.66 -13.90 -11.01
CA LYS A 67 5.05 -13.78 -12.35
C LYS A 67 3.93 -12.74 -12.39
N ILE A 68 3.02 -12.77 -11.41
CA ILE A 68 1.87 -11.86 -11.37
C ILE A 68 2.35 -10.41 -11.16
N ARG A 69 3.35 -10.22 -10.30
CA ARG A 69 3.92 -8.91 -10.06
C ARG A 69 4.67 -8.36 -11.27
N GLU A 70 5.46 -9.18 -11.96
CA GLU A 70 6.19 -8.79 -13.16
C GLU A 70 5.22 -8.31 -14.26
N LYS A 71 4.11 -9.04 -14.46
CA LYS A 71 3.02 -8.59 -15.33
C LYS A 71 2.47 -7.22 -14.92
N GLY A 72 2.24 -7.00 -13.62
CA GLY A 72 1.79 -5.71 -13.11
C GLY A 72 2.81 -4.59 -13.36
N LEU A 73 4.09 -4.82 -13.06
CA LEU A 73 5.13 -3.81 -13.28
C LEU A 73 5.27 -3.43 -14.75
N LYS A 74 5.06 -4.38 -15.67
CA LYS A 74 5.05 -4.11 -17.11
C LYS A 74 3.94 -3.14 -17.52
N VAL A 75 2.76 -3.21 -16.91
CA VAL A 75 1.64 -2.29 -17.20
C VAL A 75 1.94 -0.87 -16.71
N GLN A 76 2.68 -0.72 -15.60
CA GLN A 76 3.17 0.59 -15.13
C GLN A 76 4.48 1.02 -15.80
N GLU A 77 4.94 0.34 -16.87
CA GLU A 77 6.19 0.65 -17.57
C GLU A 77 7.43 0.67 -16.65
N TYR A 78 7.40 -0.11 -15.56
CA TYR A 78 8.42 -0.08 -14.50
C TYR A 78 8.62 1.30 -13.86
N GLU A 79 7.64 2.20 -13.98
CA GLU A 79 7.65 3.51 -13.35
C GLU A 79 6.82 3.49 -12.06
N LEU A 80 7.49 3.79 -10.94
CA LEU A 80 6.82 3.95 -9.65
C LEU A 80 7.30 5.21 -8.96
N ARG A 81 6.37 5.88 -8.28
CA ARG A 81 6.65 7.08 -7.50
C ARG A 81 7.26 6.71 -6.15
N LYS A 82 8.15 7.56 -5.64
CA LYS A 82 8.70 7.48 -4.27
C LYS A 82 7.65 7.44 -3.15
N ASN A 83 6.44 7.92 -3.42
CA ASN A 83 5.35 7.95 -2.42
C ASN A 83 4.63 6.60 -2.29
N ASN A 84 4.80 5.70 -3.27
CA ASN A 84 4.16 4.38 -3.26
C ASN A 84 4.92 3.39 -2.35
N SER A 85 6.16 3.69 -1.98
CA SER A 85 6.92 2.92 -1.01
C SER A 85 6.62 3.35 0.42
N SER A 86 6.32 2.36 1.26
CA SER A 86 6.12 2.50 2.70
C SER A 86 7.46 2.68 3.41
N ASP A 87 7.43 3.22 4.63
CA ASP A 87 8.64 3.39 5.46
C ASP A 87 9.28 2.04 5.84
N THR A 88 8.46 0.99 5.94
CA THR A 88 8.91 -0.40 6.16
C THR A 88 9.44 -1.08 4.88
N GLY A 89 9.56 -0.36 3.76
CA GLY A 89 10.07 -0.91 2.50
C GLY A 89 9.09 -1.80 1.71
N ASN A 90 7.80 -1.76 2.06
CA ASN A 90 6.75 -2.39 1.25
C ASN A 90 6.33 -1.49 0.08
N PHE A 91 5.75 -2.09 -0.96
CA PHE A 91 5.36 -1.37 -2.17
C PHE A 91 3.91 -1.64 -2.55
N GLY A 92 3.20 -0.60 -2.99
CA GLY A 92 1.86 -0.72 -3.53
C GLY A 92 1.72 -0.06 -4.90
N PHE A 93 0.94 -0.67 -5.79
CA PHE A 93 0.49 -0.05 -7.03
C PHE A 93 -0.90 -0.57 -7.39
N GLY A 94 -1.68 0.28 -8.04
CA GLY A 94 -3.05 -0.05 -8.45
C GLY A 94 -3.22 0.17 -9.95
N PHE A 95 -4.12 -0.62 -10.53
CA PHE A 95 -4.62 -0.43 -11.89
C PHE A 95 -6.07 -0.02 -11.85
N GLN A 96 -6.47 0.78 -12.83
CA GLN A 96 -7.87 1.12 -13.01
C GLN A 96 -8.66 -0.02 -13.67
N GLU A 97 -7.99 -0.85 -14.47
CA GLU A 97 -8.60 -1.92 -15.24
C GLU A 97 -7.75 -3.20 -15.16
N HIS A 98 -8.39 -4.36 -15.02
CA HIS A 98 -7.72 -5.66 -14.94
C HIS A 98 -7.38 -6.26 -16.32
N ILE A 99 -7.88 -5.67 -17.42
CA ILE A 99 -7.64 -6.16 -18.79
C ILE A 99 -6.15 -6.13 -19.13
N ASP A 100 -5.44 -5.11 -18.66
CA ASP A 100 -4.01 -4.91 -18.90
C ASP A 100 -3.13 -6.06 -18.37
N LEU A 101 -3.64 -6.83 -17.41
CA LEU A 101 -2.95 -8.00 -16.85
C LEU A 101 -3.08 -9.26 -17.74
N GLY A 102 -3.79 -9.15 -18.86
CA GLY A 102 -3.97 -10.21 -19.86
C GLY A 102 -5.14 -11.14 -19.56
N ILE A 103 -6.12 -10.68 -18.78
CA ILE A 103 -7.39 -11.40 -18.56
C ILE A 103 -8.34 -11.05 -19.71
N LYS A 104 -9.05 -12.05 -20.23
CA LYS A 104 -10.08 -11.81 -21.26
C LYS A 104 -11.21 -10.99 -20.67
N TYR A 105 -11.75 -10.08 -21.46
CA TYR A 105 -12.90 -9.29 -21.06
C TYR A 105 -14.16 -10.15 -21.00
N ASP A 106 -14.78 -10.21 -19.81
CA ASP A 106 -16.08 -10.83 -19.58
C ASP A 106 -17.13 -9.73 -19.28
N PRO A 107 -18.12 -9.49 -20.17
CA PRO A 107 -19.12 -8.43 -19.99
C PRO A 107 -19.97 -8.55 -18.73
N SER A 108 -20.06 -9.75 -18.14
CA SER A 108 -20.81 -10.00 -16.90
C SER A 108 -20.08 -9.50 -15.65
N ILE A 109 -18.75 -9.44 -15.70
CA ILE A 109 -17.90 -8.96 -14.61
C ILE A 109 -17.79 -7.44 -14.74
N GLY A 110 -17.55 -6.92 -15.94
CA GLY A 110 -17.33 -5.49 -16.16
C GLY A 110 -15.91 -5.07 -15.79
N LEU A 111 -15.61 -3.77 -15.89
CA LEU A 111 -14.27 -3.23 -15.62
C LEU A 111 -14.07 -2.98 -14.13
N TYR A 112 -13.03 -3.60 -13.57
CA TYR A 112 -12.63 -3.43 -12.18
C TYR A 112 -11.18 -2.98 -12.08
N GLY A 113 -10.94 -2.08 -11.13
CA GLY A 113 -9.60 -1.73 -10.66
C GLY A 113 -9.06 -2.79 -9.72
N LEU A 114 -7.73 -2.91 -9.67
CA LEU A 114 -7.04 -3.92 -8.90
C LEU A 114 -5.84 -3.29 -8.18
N ASP A 115 -5.74 -3.52 -6.87
CA ASP A 115 -4.61 -3.08 -6.08
C ASP A 115 -3.65 -4.25 -5.80
N PHE A 116 -2.36 -3.99 -6.02
CA PHE A 116 -1.25 -4.88 -5.70
C PHE A 116 -0.50 -4.31 -4.50
N TYR A 117 -0.35 -5.13 -3.48
CA TYR A 117 0.50 -4.81 -2.33
C TYR A 117 1.57 -5.86 -2.15
N VAL A 118 2.82 -5.46 -2.36
CA VAL A 118 3.99 -6.33 -2.24
C VAL A 118 4.66 -6.11 -0.90
N VAL A 119 4.78 -7.20 -0.15
CA VAL A 119 5.52 -7.23 1.11
C VAL A 119 6.89 -7.82 0.86
N LEU A 120 7.91 -7.00 1.09
CA LEU A 120 9.29 -7.44 1.12
C LEU A 120 9.65 -7.92 2.52
N GLY A 121 10.67 -8.76 2.61
CA GLY A 121 11.30 -9.05 3.88
C GLY A 121 12.57 -9.87 3.71
N ARG A 122 13.27 -10.07 4.81
CA ARG A 122 14.45 -10.93 4.85
C ARG A 122 14.10 -12.30 5.41
N PRO A 123 14.88 -13.34 5.11
CA PRO A 123 14.86 -14.58 5.86
C PRO A 123 15.04 -14.31 7.36
N GLY A 124 14.07 -14.71 8.19
CA GLY A 124 14.12 -14.48 9.64
C GLY A 124 12.96 -13.69 10.26
N PHE A 125 12.12 -12.99 9.48
CA PHE A 125 10.95 -12.30 10.09
C PHE A 125 9.86 -13.26 10.57
N SER A 126 9.96 -14.58 10.35
CA SER A 126 8.99 -15.53 10.93
C SER A 126 9.02 -15.56 12.47
N ILE A 127 10.03 -14.94 13.10
CA ILE A 127 10.16 -14.84 14.56
C ILE A 127 8.96 -14.13 15.20
N THR A 128 8.34 -13.18 14.50
CA THR A 128 7.14 -12.47 14.98
C THR A 128 5.86 -13.27 14.78
N ASP A 129 5.83 -14.15 13.78
CA ASP A 129 4.61 -14.88 13.39
C ASP A 129 4.50 -16.26 14.08
N LYS A 130 5.64 -16.85 14.46
CA LYS A 130 5.67 -18.20 15.07
C LYS A 130 5.02 -18.21 16.46
N LYS A 131 4.42 -19.34 16.86
CA LYS A 131 3.79 -19.47 18.19
C LYS A 131 4.79 -19.62 19.35
N ARG A 132 5.90 -20.33 19.13
CA ARG A 132 6.89 -20.66 20.16
C ARG A 132 8.07 -19.68 20.14
N ARG A 133 8.45 -19.15 21.31
CA ARG A 133 9.59 -18.23 21.50
C ARG A 133 9.52 -17.00 20.58
N THR A 134 8.38 -16.32 20.58
CA THR A 134 8.18 -15.05 19.86
C THR A 134 9.10 -13.98 20.40
N CYS A 135 9.70 -13.20 19.50
CA CYS A 135 10.53 -12.06 19.83
C CYS A 135 10.30 -10.93 18.82
N CYS A 136 10.71 -9.71 19.17
CA CYS A 136 10.71 -8.58 18.25
C CYS A 136 11.89 -8.68 17.26
N ILE A 137 11.70 -8.16 16.05
CA ILE A 137 12.77 -8.04 15.05
C ILE A 137 13.65 -6.84 15.40
N GLY A 138 14.96 -7.08 15.50
CA GLY A 138 15.96 -6.05 15.77
C GLY A 138 16.08 -5.05 14.62
N VAL A 139 16.41 -3.79 14.94
CA VAL A 139 16.42 -2.66 14.00
C VAL A 139 17.31 -2.92 12.78
N LYS A 140 18.49 -3.53 12.97
CA LYS A 140 19.42 -3.88 11.87
C LYS A 140 18.86 -4.89 10.85
N HIS A 141 17.88 -5.69 11.27
CA HIS A 141 17.25 -6.69 10.41
C HIS A 141 15.93 -6.18 9.80
N ARG A 142 15.42 -5.03 10.27
CA ARG A 142 14.26 -4.38 9.65
C ARG A 142 14.66 -3.75 8.32
N MET A 143 13.67 -3.62 7.45
CA MET A 143 13.86 -3.00 6.15
C MET A 143 13.72 -1.48 6.26
N SER A 144 14.60 -0.76 5.58
CA SER A 144 14.45 0.67 5.35
C SER A 144 13.83 0.93 3.97
N LYS A 145 13.14 2.07 3.84
CA LYS A 145 12.56 2.52 2.57
C LYS A 145 13.62 2.62 1.46
N GLU A 146 14.78 3.18 1.76
CA GLU A 146 15.88 3.40 0.81
C GLU A 146 16.51 2.09 0.32
N GLU A 147 16.60 1.09 1.21
CA GLU A 147 17.12 -0.22 0.86
C GLU A 147 16.16 -0.97 -0.09
N ALA A 148 14.87 -0.97 0.22
CA ALA A 148 13.85 -1.53 -0.66
C ALA A 148 13.86 -0.86 -2.04
N MET A 149 14.05 0.45 -2.06
CA MET A 149 14.16 1.23 -3.29
C MET A 149 15.37 0.85 -4.15
N ARG A 150 16.55 0.69 -3.53
CA ARG A 150 17.76 0.21 -4.22
C ARG A 150 17.58 -1.20 -4.77
N TRP A 151 16.95 -2.08 -3.99
CA TRP A 151 16.64 -3.44 -4.43
C TRP A 151 15.72 -3.46 -5.67
N PHE A 152 14.75 -2.56 -5.74
CA PHE A 152 13.89 -2.41 -6.94
C PHE A 152 14.63 -1.92 -8.17
N GLN A 153 15.51 -0.92 -7.99
CA GLN A 153 16.34 -0.41 -9.09
C GLN A 153 17.22 -1.52 -9.65
N HIS A 154 17.84 -2.31 -8.79
CA HIS A 154 18.73 -3.39 -9.22
C HIS A 154 18.00 -4.55 -9.88
N LYS A 155 16.80 -4.93 -9.41
CA LYS A 155 16.08 -6.11 -9.92
C LYS A 155 15.21 -5.83 -11.16
N TYR A 156 14.69 -4.61 -11.30
CA TYR A 156 13.67 -4.27 -12.31
C TYR A 156 13.93 -2.95 -13.04
N ASP A 157 15.16 -2.43 -13.00
CA ASP A 157 15.57 -1.16 -13.64
C ASP A 157 14.62 0.02 -13.33
N TRP A 158 14.10 0.05 -12.11
CA TRP A 158 13.04 0.97 -11.70
C TRP A 158 13.43 2.45 -11.84
N ILE A 159 12.64 3.19 -12.62
CA ILE A 159 12.76 4.64 -12.76
C ILE A 159 12.02 5.33 -11.61
N ASN A 160 12.80 6.02 -10.77
CA ASN A 160 12.29 6.66 -9.57
C ASN A 160 11.80 8.08 -9.86
N LEU A 161 10.48 8.25 -9.94
CA LEU A 161 9.89 9.58 -10.10
C LEU A 161 9.77 10.31 -8.76
N PRO A 162 10.13 11.61 -8.70
CA PRO A 162 9.91 12.41 -7.51
C PRO A 162 8.40 12.43 -7.14
N GLY A 163 8.13 12.39 -5.83
CA GLY A 163 6.77 12.46 -5.31
C GLY A 163 6.09 13.76 -5.75
N LYS A 164 4.75 13.73 -5.92
CA LYS A 164 4.00 14.98 -6.12
C LYS A 164 4.13 15.82 -4.84
N ASN A 165 4.67 17.03 -4.96
CA ASN A 165 4.74 17.99 -3.86
C ASN A 165 3.33 18.46 -3.49
N PHE A 166 2.66 17.77 -2.57
CA PHE A 166 1.32 18.15 -2.07
C PHE A 166 1.32 19.56 -1.44
N ILE A 167 2.47 20.02 -0.92
CA ILE A 167 2.63 21.35 -0.32
C ILE A 167 2.35 22.47 -1.35
N GLN A 168 2.65 22.28 -2.64
CA GLN A 168 2.33 23.30 -3.63
C GLN A 168 0.82 23.39 -3.92
N LYS A 169 0.06 22.29 -3.78
CA LYS A 169 -1.38 22.28 -4.05
C LYS A 169 -2.16 22.95 -2.93
N ALA A 170 -1.81 22.67 -1.67
CA ALA A 170 -2.38 23.34 -0.50
C ALA A 170 -2.11 24.86 -0.53
N ASN A 171 -0.91 25.30 -0.92
CA ASN A 171 -0.60 26.73 -1.09
C ASN A 171 -1.32 27.37 -2.30
N ARG A 172 -1.66 26.61 -3.34
CA ARG A 172 -2.41 27.10 -4.51
C ARG A 172 -3.91 27.21 -4.24
N GLU A 173 -4.46 26.29 -3.43
CA GLU A 173 -5.85 26.32 -2.97
C GLU A 173 -6.04 27.38 -1.88
N ALA A 174 -5.08 27.54 -0.95
CA ALA A 174 -5.09 28.62 0.05
C ALA A 174 -4.99 30.02 -0.59
N LYS A 175 -4.20 30.20 -1.67
CA LYS A 175 -4.13 31.47 -2.42
C LYS A 175 -5.36 31.78 -3.27
N ARG A 176 -6.18 30.78 -3.61
CA ARG A 176 -7.45 30.99 -4.34
C ARG A 176 -8.62 31.33 -3.42
N GLY A 177 -8.53 31.00 -2.12
CA GLY A 177 -9.54 31.34 -1.10
C GLY A 177 -9.37 32.73 -0.47
N CYS A 178 -8.18 33.33 -0.54
CA CYS A 178 -7.93 34.69 -0.03
C CYS A 178 -7.91 35.71 -1.18
N ASN A 179 -9.06 35.98 -1.80
CA ASN A 179 -9.32 37.20 -2.58
C ASN A 179 -10.83 37.33 -2.85
N SER A 180 -11.61 37.46 -1.78
CA SER A 180 -12.90 38.18 -1.80
C SER A 180 -13.34 38.44 -0.36
N SER A 181 -13.08 39.67 0.08
CA SER A 181 -14.00 40.51 0.88
C SER A 181 -15.07 39.80 1.73
N GLY A 182 -14.97 39.92 3.05
CA GLY A 182 -16.11 39.74 3.95
C GLY A 182 -15.69 39.42 5.38
N ALA A 183 -15.71 40.43 6.24
CA ALA A 183 -15.50 40.30 7.68
C ALA A 183 -16.49 39.34 8.34
N LEU A 184 -16.04 38.52 9.31
CA LEU A 184 -16.83 38.25 10.53
C LEU A 184 -15.98 37.59 11.64
N VAL A 185 -15.74 38.41 12.66
CA VAL A 185 -15.74 38.15 14.11
C VAL A 185 -15.08 36.88 14.64
N VAL A 186 -14.01 37.10 15.41
CA VAL A 186 -13.41 36.17 16.36
C VAL A 186 -14.45 35.80 17.43
N GLY A 187 -15.07 34.63 17.30
CA GLY A 187 -15.92 34.04 18.32
C GLY A 187 -15.17 32.98 19.11
N HIS A 188 -14.81 33.31 20.34
CA HIS A 188 -14.38 32.37 21.38
C HIS A 188 -15.45 31.26 21.52
N CYS A 189 -15.07 29.99 21.41
CA CYS A 189 -15.94 28.87 21.78
C CYS A 189 -15.59 28.46 23.21
N GLU A 190 -16.28 29.10 24.16
CA GLU A 190 -16.39 28.64 25.54
C GLU A 190 -17.20 27.33 25.58
N LEU A 191 -16.76 26.41 26.45
CA LEU A 191 -17.42 25.15 26.75
C LEU A 191 -18.77 25.43 27.45
N PRO A 192 -19.88 24.75 27.11
CA PRO A 192 -21.14 24.92 27.82
C PRO A 192 -21.09 24.25 29.19
N ASN A 193 -21.25 25.07 30.23
CA ASN A 193 -21.67 24.67 31.57
C ASN A 193 -23.14 24.24 31.54
N GLU A 194 -23.44 23.02 31.95
CA GLU A 194 -24.74 22.67 32.51
C GLU A 194 -24.55 22.29 33.99
N GLY A 195 -25.00 23.18 34.88
CA GLY A 195 -25.21 22.89 36.28
C GLY A 195 -26.70 23.04 36.60
N THR A 196 -27.25 22.03 37.29
CA THR A 196 -28.25 22.07 38.40
C THR A 196 -29.38 23.11 38.33
N VAL A 197 -30.65 22.77 38.60
CA VAL A 197 -31.23 22.52 39.94
C VAL A 197 -32.68 22.03 39.76
N ASN A 198 -33.12 21.12 40.65
CA ASN A 198 -34.48 20.74 41.09
C ASN A 198 -35.71 21.05 40.23
#